data_AF-A0A2L0EN04-F1
#
_entry.id   AF-A0A2L0EN04-F1
#
_cell.length_a   1.000
_cell.length_b   1.000
_cell.length_c   1.000
_cell.angle_alpha   90.00
_cell.angle_beta   90.00
_cell.angle_gamma   90.00
#
_symmetry.space_group_name_H-M   'P 1'
#
loop_
_entity.id
_entity.type
_entity.pdbx_description
1 polymer ?
#
loop_
_entity_poly.entity_id
_entity_poly.type
_entity_poly.pdbx_seq_one_letter_code
_entity_poly.pdbx_strand_id
1 'polypeptide(L)'
;MSKERDTETQGPSLMVVDRRQALLGLGAIAVTVSCGDGGESNPNDPSGAGGSGGSGASGTTGSGTGGTGPGPATTSASGSGGAGPGATTTTTGSGGSGAGGMGGGGGGDGLLTAPPFDNVPTCRALNKTDGAGQGPFFIHELEKNDDISLIRQDIRGRYNESAEPGVEMHLHLRVLDMSQPDCDGTGVGLPDVDVYIWHTDAQGFYSGFGARGSANEQNPDSPYAGRPNQNNLDTNERFCRGVQTTDANGVVSFRSIFPGWYNGRDVHIHFVCFKKGSMSRGRMNYSGGDHIFTTQFYFDPAFTDSVHTTYEPYKARTMGNLANYYAGAIKADEAGNSGLRAKAVMEGDIVIAQMQIAVNPT
;
A
#
# COMPACT_ATOMS: atom_id res chain seq x y z
N MET A 1 54.50 -36.99 14.77
CA MET A 1 53.25 -37.69 14.40
C MET A 1 52.28 -36.65 13.90
N SER A 2 51.78 -36.81 12.68
CA SER A 2 50.86 -35.88 12.03
C SER A 2 49.47 -35.91 12.67
N LYS A 3 48.72 -34.83 12.53
CA LYS A 3 47.27 -34.88 12.27
C LYS A 3 46.90 -33.78 11.29
N GLU A 4 45.96 -34.10 10.40
CA GLU A 4 45.74 -33.37 9.16
C GLU A 4 44.95 -32.06 9.32
N ARG A 5 44.99 -31.25 8.26
CA ARG A 5 44.10 -30.10 8.07
C ARG A 5 42.84 -30.62 7.38
N ASP A 6 41.71 -30.61 8.09
CA ASP A 6 40.41 -30.79 7.46
C ASP A 6 40.09 -29.53 6.65
N THR A 7 40.16 -29.63 5.32
CA THR A 7 39.66 -28.62 4.40
C THR A 7 38.20 -28.92 4.10
N GLU A 8 37.30 -28.32 4.87
CA GLU A 8 35.87 -28.38 4.59
C GLU A 8 35.58 -27.66 3.27
N THR A 9 35.22 -28.44 2.25
CA THR A 9 34.91 -27.94 0.92
C THR A 9 33.58 -27.21 0.97
N GLN A 10 33.59 -25.87 0.85
CA GLN A 10 32.36 -25.11 0.65
C GLN A 10 31.66 -25.61 -0.62
N GLY A 11 30.54 -26.30 -0.43
CA GLY A 11 29.63 -26.64 -1.54
C GLY A 11 29.15 -25.37 -2.25
N PRO A 12 28.70 -25.47 -3.52
CA PRO A 12 28.28 -24.31 -4.27
C PRO A 12 27.21 -23.55 -3.50
N SER A 13 27.48 -22.27 -3.24
CA SER A 13 26.51 -21.35 -2.66
C SER A 13 25.25 -21.40 -3.53
N LEU A 14 24.18 -21.98 -2.97
CA LEU A 14 22.85 -21.84 -3.53
C LEU A 14 22.58 -20.34 -3.56
N MET A 15 22.59 -19.74 -4.76
CA MET A 15 21.98 -18.44 -4.96
C MET A 15 20.54 -18.58 -4.51
N VAL A 16 20.24 -18.07 -3.32
CA VAL A 16 18.88 -17.75 -2.93
C VAL A 16 18.46 -16.67 -3.92
N VAL A 17 17.77 -17.08 -4.97
CA VAL A 17 17.18 -16.17 -5.94
C VAL A 17 16.12 -15.41 -5.17
N ASP A 18 16.52 -14.23 -4.71
CA ASP A 18 15.64 -13.30 -4.02
C ASP A 18 14.39 -13.10 -4.87
N ARG A 19 13.23 -13.47 -4.31
CA ARG A 19 11.94 -13.37 -5.00
C ARG A 19 11.64 -11.93 -5.42
N ARG A 20 12.25 -10.93 -4.77
CA ARG A 20 12.23 -9.53 -5.17
C ARG A 20 12.88 -9.32 -6.55
N GLN A 21 14.01 -9.96 -6.86
CA GLN A 21 14.63 -9.89 -8.20
C GLN A 21 13.75 -10.56 -9.26
N ALA A 22 13.09 -11.68 -8.93
CA ALA A 22 12.15 -12.34 -9.82
C ALA A 22 10.88 -11.50 -10.08
N LEU A 23 10.33 -10.85 -9.04
CA LEU A 23 9.16 -9.97 -9.15
C LEU A 23 9.48 -8.68 -9.92
N LEU A 24 10.62 -8.03 -9.64
CA LEU A 24 11.06 -6.83 -10.37
C LEU A 24 11.41 -7.12 -11.83
N GLY A 25 11.92 -8.32 -12.14
CA GLY A 25 12.25 -8.74 -13.51
C GLY A 25 11.03 -8.98 -14.42
N LEU A 26 9.86 -9.29 -13.85
CA LEU A 26 8.64 -9.60 -14.62
C LEU A 26 7.90 -8.35 -15.13
N GLY A 27 8.17 -7.16 -14.59
CA GLY A 27 7.52 -5.91 -15.00
C GLY A 27 8.03 -5.30 -16.30
N ALA A 28 9.14 -5.81 -16.86
CA ALA A 28 9.85 -5.19 -17.98
C ALA A 28 9.49 -5.80 -19.36
N ILE A 29 8.23 -5.73 -19.77
CA ILE A 29 7.82 -5.94 -21.17
C ILE A 29 7.38 -4.60 -21.76
N ALA A 30 8.35 -3.83 -22.27
CA ALA A 30 8.08 -2.61 -22.99
C ALA A 30 7.55 -2.92 -24.40
N VAL A 31 6.32 -2.52 -24.70
CA VAL A 31 5.80 -2.51 -26.08
C VAL A 31 6.41 -1.32 -26.80
N THR A 32 7.37 -1.58 -27.69
CA THR A 32 7.96 -0.55 -28.55
C THR A 32 6.98 -0.16 -29.66
N VAL A 33 6.25 0.94 -29.46
CA VAL A 33 5.52 1.59 -30.54
C VAL A 33 6.53 2.32 -31.43
N SER A 34 6.76 1.80 -32.63
CA SER A 34 7.57 2.47 -33.64
C SER A 34 6.77 3.63 -34.24
N CYS A 35 7.24 4.86 -34.05
CA CYS A 35 6.71 6.02 -34.76
C CYS A 35 7.08 5.92 -36.24
N GLY A 36 6.09 5.65 -37.09
CA GLY A 36 6.25 5.71 -38.55
C GLY A 36 6.32 7.17 -39.00
N ASP A 37 7.42 7.54 -39.67
CA ASP A 37 7.67 8.90 -40.12
C ASP A 37 6.75 9.25 -41.30
N GLY A 38 5.90 10.28 -41.12
CA GLY A 38 4.80 10.62 -42.03
C GLY A 38 5.23 11.48 -43.22
N GLY A 39 6.08 10.93 -44.10
CA GLY A 39 6.52 11.63 -45.31
C GLY A 39 5.43 11.74 -46.39
N GLU A 40 4.97 12.95 -46.67
CA GLU A 40 4.06 13.22 -47.80
C GLU A 40 4.73 12.96 -49.16
N SER A 41 4.16 12.09 -49.99
CA SER A 41 4.28 12.22 -51.45
C SER A 41 3.16 11.47 -52.21
N ASN A 42 2.54 12.19 -53.14
CA ASN A 42 1.69 11.68 -54.22
C ASN A 42 1.84 12.72 -55.35
N PRO A 43 2.18 12.35 -56.60
CA PRO A 43 1.13 11.83 -57.49
C PRO A 43 1.58 10.81 -58.56
N ASN A 44 0.60 10.01 -59.03
CA ASN A 44 0.49 9.42 -60.37
C ASN A 44 1.64 8.56 -60.94
N ASP A 45 1.48 7.23 -60.87
CA ASP A 45 1.78 6.32 -62.00
C ASP A 45 0.90 5.04 -61.92
N PRO A 46 0.30 4.52 -63.02
CA PRO A 46 -0.54 3.32 -62.99
C PRO A 46 0.14 2.07 -63.58
N SER A 47 -0.42 0.89 -63.25
CA SER A 47 0.03 -0.51 -63.55
C SER A 47 0.80 -1.18 -62.39
N GLY A 48 0.78 -2.51 -62.20
CA GLY A 48 0.15 -3.60 -62.98
C GLY A 48 -0.19 -4.82 -62.11
N ALA A 49 -0.62 -5.92 -62.73
CA ALA A 49 -1.32 -7.03 -62.07
C ALA A 49 -0.44 -8.23 -61.61
N GLY A 50 -1.03 -9.07 -60.73
CA GLY A 50 -0.56 -10.44 -60.39
C GLY A 50 -0.14 -10.61 -58.92
N GLY A 51 -0.41 -11.72 -58.22
CA GLY A 51 -1.24 -12.87 -58.59
C GLY A 51 -1.16 -14.05 -57.59
N SER A 52 -2.33 -14.51 -57.12
CA SER A 52 -2.71 -15.91 -56.80
C SER A 52 -1.91 -16.81 -55.82
N GLY A 53 -2.65 -17.46 -54.92
CA GLY A 53 -2.32 -18.76 -54.30
C GLY A 53 -1.93 -18.70 -52.81
N GLY A 54 -2.44 -19.54 -51.90
CA GLY A 54 -3.47 -20.57 -52.03
C GLY A 54 -3.70 -21.35 -50.71
N SER A 55 -4.86 -21.99 -50.61
CA SER A 55 -5.28 -23.09 -49.71
C SER A 55 -4.18 -23.93 -48.99
N GLY A 56 -4.40 -24.50 -47.80
CA GLY A 56 -5.60 -24.63 -46.95
C GLY A 56 -5.58 -25.94 -46.14
N ALA A 57 -6.63 -26.22 -45.32
CA ALA A 57 -6.89 -27.48 -44.59
C ALA A 57 -5.84 -27.91 -43.53
N SER A 58 -6.06 -28.76 -42.52
CA SER A 58 -7.19 -29.37 -41.79
C SER A 58 -6.53 -30.48 -40.94
N GLY A 59 -6.99 -30.76 -39.70
CA GLY A 59 -6.41 -31.88 -38.94
C GLY A 59 -6.96 -32.04 -37.51
N THR A 60 -7.83 -33.05 -37.31
CA THR A 60 -8.51 -33.36 -36.04
C THR A 60 -8.29 -34.81 -35.58
N THR A 61 -8.01 -35.05 -34.30
CA THR A 61 -8.16 -36.32 -33.50
C THR A 61 -7.97 -35.98 -32.00
N GLY A 62 -8.55 -36.56 -30.93
CA GLY A 62 -9.38 -37.78 -30.69
C GLY A 62 -8.57 -38.92 -30.02
N SER A 63 -8.97 -39.67 -28.97
CA SER A 63 -10.13 -39.75 -28.03
C SER A 63 -9.75 -40.70 -26.83
N GLY A 64 -10.45 -40.91 -25.70
CA GLY A 64 -11.68 -40.31 -25.13
C GLY A 64 -12.50 -41.23 -24.17
N THR A 65 -12.01 -41.59 -22.97
CA THR A 65 -12.66 -42.52 -21.97
C THR A 65 -12.25 -42.17 -20.52
N GLY A 66 -13.00 -42.35 -19.40
CA GLY A 66 -14.27 -43.05 -19.05
C GLY A 66 -14.02 -44.28 -18.14
N GLY A 67 -14.61 -44.49 -16.95
CA GLY A 67 -15.62 -43.76 -16.14
C GLY A 67 -15.98 -44.50 -14.80
N THR A 68 -17.23 -44.36 -14.28
CA THR A 68 -17.91 -45.12 -13.17
C THR A 68 -17.71 -44.73 -11.67
N GLY A 69 -18.81 -44.80 -10.89
CA GLY A 69 -18.88 -44.91 -9.41
C GLY A 69 -19.38 -46.32 -9.00
N PRO A 70 -19.95 -46.61 -7.79
CA PRO A 70 -20.53 -45.72 -6.75
C PRO A 70 -20.04 -46.02 -5.29
N GLY A 71 -20.71 -45.47 -4.26
CA GLY A 71 -20.40 -45.70 -2.81
C GLY A 71 -20.98 -46.99 -2.20
N PRO A 72 -20.74 -47.26 -0.90
CA PRO A 72 -21.80 -47.03 0.10
C PRO A 72 -21.31 -46.56 1.51
N ALA A 73 -22.25 -46.44 2.46
CA ALA A 73 -22.09 -45.85 3.81
C ALA A 73 -21.97 -46.89 4.96
N THR A 74 -21.66 -46.44 6.19
CA THR A 74 -22.25 -46.95 7.46
C THR A 74 -21.95 -46.10 8.71
N THR A 75 -23.00 -45.75 9.47
CA THR A 75 -23.09 -45.60 10.97
C THR A 75 -22.19 -44.58 11.70
N SER A 76 -22.58 -43.97 12.83
CA SER A 76 -23.58 -44.37 13.85
C SER A 76 -24.41 -43.19 14.42
N ALA A 77 -25.42 -43.50 15.25
CA ALA A 77 -26.43 -42.57 15.75
C ALA A 77 -26.59 -42.56 17.28
N SER A 78 -27.14 -41.46 17.82
CA SER A 78 -27.91 -41.29 19.08
C SER A 78 -28.41 -39.83 19.05
N GLY A 79 -29.70 -39.44 19.12
CA GLY A 79 -30.77 -39.84 20.05
C GLY A 79 -30.69 -38.94 21.31
N SER A 80 -31.70 -38.19 21.79
CA SER A 80 -33.10 -37.89 21.41
C SER A 80 -33.47 -36.48 21.96
N GLY A 81 -34.64 -35.84 21.80
CA GLY A 81 -35.87 -36.12 21.02
C GLY A 81 -37.15 -35.68 21.76
N GLY A 82 -37.82 -34.59 21.34
CA GLY A 82 -39.04 -34.03 21.95
C GLY A 82 -39.60 -32.81 21.18
N ALA A 83 -40.92 -32.61 21.15
CA ALA A 83 -41.59 -31.74 20.17
C ALA A 83 -42.62 -30.74 20.75
N GLY A 84 -42.51 -29.47 20.30
CA GLY A 84 -43.57 -28.45 20.23
C GLY A 84 -44.25 -27.97 21.53
N PRO A 85 -45.27 -27.07 21.43
CA PRO A 85 -45.46 -26.04 20.40
C PRO A 85 -45.84 -24.64 20.95
N GLY A 86 -45.65 -23.60 20.13
CA GLY A 86 -46.52 -22.40 20.10
C GLY A 86 -46.36 -21.30 21.16
N ALA A 87 -46.10 -20.07 20.69
CA ALA A 87 -46.70 -18.84 21.23
C ALA A 87 -46.64 -17.73 20.18
N THR A 88 -47.80 -17.22 19.77
CA THR A 88 -47.93 -16.07 18.87
C THR A 88 -48.13 -14.81 19.69
N THR A 89 -47.27 -13.81 19.56
CA THR A 89 -47.54 -12.44 20.05
C THR A 89 -47.07 -11.39 19.06
N THR A 90 -48.04 -10.73 18.44
CA THR A 90 -47.86 -9.53 17.62
C THR A 90 -47.94 -8.28 18.49
N THR A 91 -46.90 -7.44 18.49
CA THR A 91 -47.03 -6.01 18.84
C THR A 91 -46.16 -5.15 17.93
N THR A 92 -46.81 -4.47 16.98
CA THR A 92 -46.41 -3.16 16.45
C THR A 92 -46.24 -2.15 17.59
N GLY A 93 -45.37 -1.14 17.57
CA GLY A 93 -44.37 -0.72 16.57
C GLY A 93 -43.93 0.74 16.82
N SER A 94 -43.13 1.30 15.90
CA SER A 94 -42.73 2.72 15.80
C SER A 94 -41.56 3.21 16.69
N GLY A 95 -40.74 4.11 16.12
CA GLY A 95 -39.57 4.74 16.75
C GLY A 95 -38.26 4.46 16.00
N GLY A 96 -37.96 5.26 14.97
CA GLY A 96 -36.85 4.96 14.05
C GLY A 96 -35.49 5.54 14.43
N SER A 97 -34.45 5.02 13.79
CA SER A 97 -33.29 5.76 13.29
C SER A 97 -32.65 4.91 12.20
N GLY A 98 -32.59 5.43 10.98
CA GLY A 98 -31.99 4.70 9.86
C GLY A 98 -30.49 4.58 10.09
N ALA A 99 -30.02 3.38 10.42
CA ALA A 99 -28.60 3.08 10.36
C ALA A 99 -28.15 3.21 8.91
N GLY A 100 -27.33 4.22 8.63
CA GLY A 100 -26.64 4.38 7.35
C GLY A 100 -25.62 3.27 7.20
N GLY A 101 -26.07 2.09 6.77
CA GLY A 101 -25.19 0.99 6.41
C GLY A 101 -24.40 1.39 5.17
N MET A 102 -23.16 1.85 5.39
CA MET A 102 -22.19 2.00 4.31
C MET A 102 -21.84 0.59 3.83
N GLY A 103 -22.52 0.16 2.77
CA GLY A 103 -22.10 -0.99 2.00
C GLY A 103 -20.69 -0.76 1.48
N GLY A 104 -19.90 -1.82 1.36
CA GLY A 104 -18.57 -1.74 0.78
C GLY A 104 -18.66 -1.17 -0.64
N GLY A 105 -18.32 0.12 -0.78
CA GLY A 105 -18.19 0.79 -2.06
C GLY A 105 -17.08 0.12 -2.84
N GLY A 106 -17.45 -0.78 -3.74
CA GLY A 106 -16.50 -1.60 -4.50
C GLY A 106 -15.75 -0.77 -5.53
N GLY A 107 -14.78 0.02 -5.08
CA GLY A 107 -13.69 0.47 -5.94
C GLY A 107 -13.02 -0.78 -6.50
N GLY A 108 -13.26 -1.10 -7.78
CA GLY A 108 -12.82 -2.37 -8.37
C GLY A 108 -11.31 -2.58 -8.24
N ASP A 109 -10.87 -3.82 -8.07
CA ASP A 109 -9.47 -4.18 -7.75
C ASP A 109 -8.45 -3.97 -8.89
N GLY A 110 -8.77 -3.11 -9.86
CA GLY A 110 -7.88 -2.70 -10.93
C GLY A 110 -6.71 -1.83 -10.46
N LEU A 111 -5.69 -1.75 -11.31
CA LEU A 111 -4.52 -0.92 -11.08
C LEU A 111 -4.91 0.56 -11.00
N LEU A 112 -4.45 1.27 -9.97
CA LEU A 112 -4.63 2.71 -9.87
C LEU A 112 -3.80 3.45 -10.93
N THR A 113 -4.44 4.39 -11.62
CA THR A 113 -3.80 5.38 -12.49
C THR A 113 -3.77 6.72 -11.74
N ALA A 114 -2.61 7.38 -11.70
CA ALA A 114 -2.50 8.69 -11.05
C ALA A 114 -3.21 9.79 -11.87
N PRO A 115 -4.04 10.65 -11.25
CA PRO A 115 -4.51 11.87 -11.90
C PRO A 115 -3.35 12.86 -12.09
N PRO A 116 -3.50 13.86 -12.98
CA PRO A 116 -2.48 14.90 -13.19
C PRO A 116 -2.05 15.56 -11.88
N PHE A 117 -0.76 15.85 -11.73
CA PHE A 117 -0.19 16.49 -10.54
C PHE A 117 -0.36 18.03 -10.54
N ASP A 118 -1.38 18.52 -11.26
CA ASP A 118 -1.68 19.94 -11.38
C ASP A 118 -2.06 20.56 -10.03
N ASN A 119 -1.34 21.63 -9.68
CA ASN A 119 -1.48 22.35 -8.41
C ASN A 119 -1.31 21.44 -7.16
N VAL A 120 -0.58 20.32 -7.29
CA VAL A 120 -0.20 19.48 -6.14
C VAL A 120 1.00 20.11 -5.42
N PRO A 121 0.95 20.29 -4.09
CA PRO A 121 2.09 20.78 -3.31
C PRO A 121 3.37 19.98 -3.55
N THR A 122 4.49 20.70 -3.69
CA THR A 122 5.82 20.12 -3.89
C THR A 122 6.71 20.38 -2.68
N CYS A 123 7.01 19.34 -1.92
CA CYS A 123 8.11 19.36 -0.96
C CYS A 123 9.43 19.49 -1.71
N ARG A 124 10.27 20.49 -1.36
CA ARG A 124 11.68 20.54 -1.81
C ARG A 124 12.59 20.08 -0.68
N ALA A 125 13.06 18.85 -0.77
CA ALA A 125 13.91 18.21 0.24
C ALA A 125 15.35 18.76 0.18
N LEU A 126 15.58 19.90 0.85
CA LEU A 126 16.91 20.50 1.00
C LEU A 126 17.84 19.70 1.93
N ASN A 127 17.27 18.86 2.80
CA ASN A 127 17.97 17.95 3.71
C ASN A 127 17.45 16.52 3.48
N LYS A 128 18.27 15.49 3.72
CA LYS A 128 17.87 14.07 3.53
C LYS A 128 16.84 13.56 4.55
N THR A 129 16.58 14.30 5.62
CA THR A 129 15.50 14.03 6.57
C THR A 129 14.98 15.36 7.11
N ASP A 130 13.67 15.50 7.25
CA ASP A 130 13.06 16.65 7.92
C ASP A 130 12.97 16.46 9.44
N GLY A 131 12.40 17.44 10.15
CA GLY A 131 12.26 17.38 11.62
C GLY A 131 11.28 16.33 12.13
N ALA A 132 10.38 15.83 11.28
CA ALA A 132 9.37 14.85 11.62
C ALA A 132 9.93 13.41 11.53
N GLY A 133 10.68 13.15 10.45
CA GLY A 133 11.49 11.94 10.31
C GLY A 133 10.70 10.63 10.27
N GLN A 134 11.38 9.54 10.63
CA GLN A 134 10.91 8.16 10.40
C GLN A 134 9.94 7.64 11.49
N GLY A 135 9.79 8.35 12.61
CA GLY A 135 9.13 7.78 13.78
C GLY A 135 9.74 6.44 14.25
N PRO A 136 9.00 5.63 15.03
CA PRO A 136 9.47 4.35 15.57
C PRO A 136 8.99 3.12 14.78
N PHE A 137 8.00 3.26 13.88
CA PHE A 137 7.24 2.12 13.33
C PHE A 137 7.55 1.75 11.88
N PHE A 138 8.74 2.06 11.36
CA PHE A 138 9.15 1.60 10.03
C PHE A 138 9.42 0.09 10.02
N ILE A 139 9.20 -0.55 8.87
CA ILE A 139 9.58 -1.94 8.58
C ILE A 139 10.11 -1.98 7.14
N HIS A 140 11.36 -2.40 6.94
CA HIS A 140 11.91 -2.73 5.61
C HIS A 140 11.49 -4.16 5.25
N GLU A 141 11.16 -4.45 3.98
CA GLU A 141 10.74 -5.79 3.53
C GLU A 141 11.82 -6.87 3.72
N LEU A 142 13.10 -6.48 3.76
CA LEU A 142 14.23 -7.36 4.03
C LEU A 142 14.50 -7.59 5.54
N GLU A 143 13.68 -7.09 6.45
CA GLU A 143 13.79 -7.40 7.89
C GLU A 143 13.27 -8.79 8.26
N LYS A 144 12.45 -9.39 7.39
CA LYS A 144 11.99 -10.76 7.54
C LYS A 144 12.12 -11.47 6.20
N ASN A 145 12.85 -12.58 6.20
CA ASN A 145 13.04 -13.42 5.01
C ASN A 145 11.68 -13.77 4.37
N ASP A 146 11.60 -13.60 3.05
CA ASP A 146 10.43 -13.85 2.21
C ASP A 146 9.15 -13.04 2.57
N ASP A 147 9.25 -11.91 3.31
CA ASP A 147 8.10 -11.02 3.60
C ASP A 147 7.73 -10.13 2.40
N ILE A 148 7.28 -10.76 1.32
CA ILE A 148 6.79 -10.10 0.10
C ILE A 148 5.48 -9.31 0.35
N SER A 149 4.88 -9.38 1.54
CA SER A 149 3.56 -8.79 1.81
C SER A 149 3.54 -7.26 1.86
N LEU A 150 4.72 -6.62 1.86
CA LEU A 150 4.89 -5.18 1.67
C LEU A 150 4.89 -4.76 0.19
N ILE A 151 5.25 -5.64 -0.75
CA ILE A 151 5.42 -5.27 -2.17
C ILE A 151 4.05 -5.34 -2.88
N ARG A 152 3.25 -4.28 -2.78
CA ARG A 152 1.87 -4.26 -3.30
C ARG A 152 1.30 -2.85 -3.47
N GLN A 153 0.33 -2.73 -4.39
CA GLN A 153 -0.43 -1.50 -4.60
C GLN A 153 -1.55 -1.33 -3.56
N ASP A 154 -2.30 -2.40 -3.26
CA ASP A 154 -3.37 -2.40 -2.26
C ASP A 154 -2.84 -2.80 -0.89
N ILE A 155 -2.79 -1.82 0.01
CA ILE A 155 -2.26 -1.94 1.37
C ILE A 155 -3.37 -1.91 2.44
N ARG A 156 -4.64 -1.87 2.03
CA ARG A 156 -5.80 -1.85 2.94
C ARG A 156 -5.80 -3.05 3.90
N GLY A 157 -6.48 -2.86 5.03
CA GLY A 157 -6.65 -3.88 6.08
C GLY A 157 -7.40 -5.14 5.67
N ARG A 158 -8.11 -5.17 4.54
CA ARG A 158 -9.07 -6.24 4.16
C ARG A 158 -8.55 -7.69 4.11
N TYR A 159 -7.23 -7.89 4.18
CA TYR A 159 -6.58 -9.21 4.24
C TYR A 159 -6.06 -9.56 5.66
N ASN A 160 -6.46 -8.79 6.67
CA ASN A 160 -6.03 -8.91 8.05
C ASN A 160 -7.21 -8.62 8.99
N GLU A 161 -7.54 -9.60 9.84
CA GLU A 161 -8.69 -9.52 10.76
C GLU A 161 -8.52 -8.49 11.88
N SER A 162 -7.27 -8.12 12.23
CA SER A 162 -6.93 -7.12 13.24
C SER A 162 -6.99 -5.68 12.76
N ALA A 163 -7.21 -5.46 11.46
CA ALA A 163 -7.09 -4.17 10.80
C ALA A 163 -8.45 -3.50 10.64
N GLU A 164 -8.67 -2.43 11.40
CA GLU A 164 -9.93 -1.69 11.35
C GLU A 164 -10.13 -1.02 9.98
N PRO A 165 -11.30 -1.21 9.33
CA PRO A 165 -11.60 -0.61 8.03
C PRO A 165 -11.77 0.91 8.16
N GLY A 166 -11.72 1.60 7.03
CA GLY A 166 -11.85 3.06 6.99
C GLY A 166 -12.25 3.54 5.60
N VAL A 167 -12.33 4.87 5.44
CA VAL A 167 -12.65 5.51 4.15
C VAL A 167 -11.55 5.18 3.16
N GLU A 168 -11.89 4.64 1.98
CA GLU A 168 -10.88 4.27 0.99
C GLU A 168 -10.12 5.50 0.52
N MET A 169 -8.81 5.35 0.33
CA MET A 169 -7.94 6.41 -0.16
C MET A 169 -7.08 5.92 -1.31
N HIS A 170 -7.07 6.66 -2.42
CA HIS A 170 -6.12 6.50 -3.51
C HIS A 170 -5.03 7.55 -3.34
N LEU A 171 -3.85 7.11 -2.93
CA LEU A 171 -2.70 7.95 -2.61
C LEU A 171 -1.71 7.92 -3.77
N HIS A 172 -1.45 9.07 -4.39
CA HIS A 172 -0.52 9.21 -5.49
C HIS A 172 0.68 10.08 -5.08
N LEU A 173 1.88 9.53 -5.21
CA LEU A 173 3.11 10.20 -4.84
C LEU A 173 4.02 10.33 -6.05
N ARG A 174 4.63 11.50 -6.23
CA ARG A 174 5.61 11.74 -7.29
C ARG A 174 6.94 12.18 -6.69
N VAL A 175 7.99 11.45 -6.98
CA VAL A 175 9.37 11.80 -6.61
C VAL A 175 10.03 12.48 -7.80
N LEU A 176 10.63 13.66 -7.58
CA LEU A 176 11.30 14.46 -8.61
C LEU A 176 12.79 14.58 -8.32
N ASP A 177 13.63 14.59 -9.36
CA ASP A 177 15.06 14.85 -9.26
C ASP A 177 15.36 16.36 -9.41
N MET A 178 15.71 17.01 -8.30
CA MET A 178 16.10 18.42 -8.30
C MET A 178 17.47 18.70 -8.95
N SER A 179 18.29 17.68 -9.21
CA SER A 179 19.55 17.82 -9.94
C SER A 179 19.32 18.00 -11.45
N GLN A 180 18.16 17.58 -11.95
CA GLN A 180 17.72 17.69 -13.33
C GLN A 180 16.44 18.57 -13.41
N PRO A 181 16.56 19.91 -13.25
CA PRO A 181 15.40 20.80 -13.28
C PRO A 181 14.74 20.82 -14.68
N ASP A 182 13.43 20.60 -14.70
CA ASP A 182 12.59 20.84 -15.88
C ASP A 182 12.29 22.35 -16.04
N CYS A 183 11.51 22.72 -17.04
CA CYS A 183 11.15 24.08 -17.44
C CYS A 183 10.51 24.93 -16.32
N ASP A 184 9.90 24.29 -15.32
CA ASP A 184 9.30 24.93 -14.13
C ASP A 184 10.25 24.98 -12.91
N GLY A 185 11.44 24.39 -13.01
CA GLY A 185 12.43 24.30 -11.96
C GLY A 185 12.11 23.32 -10.82
N THR A 186 11.07 22.49 -10.94
CA THR A 186 10.68 21.53 -9.88
C THR A 186 11.42 20.20 -9.96
N GLY A 187 11.86 19.80 -11.16
CA GLY A 187 12.62 18.57 -11.42
C GLY A 187 11.86 17.59 -12.31
N VAL A 188 12.59 16.77 -13.08
CA VAL A 188 11.98 15.64 -13.82
C VAL A 188 11.62 14.50 -12.87
N GLY A 189 10.78 13.57 -13.32
CA GLY A 189 10.47 12.36 -12.55
C GLY A 189 11.71 11.52 -12.22
N LEU A 190 11.81 11.02 -10.99
CA LEU A 190 12.91 10.15 -10.55
C LEU A 190 12.48 8.67 -10.57
N PRO A 191 12.82 7.91 -11.64
CA PRO A 191 12.50 6.49 -11.75
C PRO A 191 13.39 5.62 -10.86
N ASP A 192 13.02 4.34 -10.73
CA ASP A 192 13.84 3.31 -10.08
C ASP A 192 14.27 3.66 -8.63
N VAL A 193 13.33 4.24 -7.88
CA VAL A 193 13.43 4.53 -6.45
C VAL A 193 12.35 3.77 -5.70
N ASP A 194 12.71 3.03 -4.66
CA ASP A 194 11.77 2.29 -3.83
C ASP A 194 11.17 3.23 -2.78
N VAL A 195 9.86 3.48 -2.89
CA VAL A 195 9.07 4.33 -2.00
C VAL A 195 8.29 3.45 -1.04
N TYR A 196 8.54 3.64 0.26
CA TYR A 196 7.85 2.98 1.35
C TYR A 196 6.93 4.00 2.02
N ILE A 197 5.68 3.60 2.26
CA ILE A 197 4.75 4.37 3.09
C ILE A 197 4.13 3.49 4.17
N TRP A 198 3.88 4.12 5.32
CA TRP A 198 3.16 3.49 6.42
C TRP A 198 2.35 4.52 7.19
N HIS A 199 1.20 4.08 7.67
CA HIS A 199 0.34 4.82 8.58
C HIS A 199 -0.45 3.85 9.46
N THR A 200 -1.32 4.39 10.29
CA THR A 200 -2.22 3.69 11.19
C THR A 200 -3.45 3.12 10.48
N ASP A 201 -4.13 2.15 11.10
CA ASP A 201 -5.53 1.85 10.78
C ASP A 201 -6.47 2.99 11.22
N ALA A 202 -7.78 2.85 10.95
CA ALA A 202 -8.78 3.86 11.32
C ALA A 202 -8.95 4.05 12.84
N GLN A 203 -8.38 3.18 13.68
CA GLN A 203 -8.38 3.31 15.15
C GLN A 203 -7.03 3.78 15.72
N GLY A 204 -6.05 4.09 14.87
CA GLY A 204 -4.77 4.65 15.29
C GLY A 204 -3.66 3.61 15.55
N PHE A 205 -3.82 2.36 15.14
CA PHE A 205 -2.84 1.28 15.38
C PHE A 205 -1.89 1.06 14.20
N TYR A 206 -0.60 0.84 14.48
CA TYR A 206 0.39 0.48 13.46
C TYR A 206 0.57 -1.04 13.32
N SER A 207 0.44 -1.60 12.11
CA SER A 207 0.62 -3.04 11.89
C SER A 207 2.03 -3.55 12.19
N GLY A 208 2.16 -4.82 12.60
CA GLY A 208 3.44 -5.50 12.86
C GLY A 208 3.99 -5.39 14.28
N PHE A 209 3.43 -4.49 15.10
CA PHE A 209 3.85 -4.22 16.48
C PHE A 209 2.67 -4.39 17.43
N GLY A 210 2.85 -5.04 18.58
CA GLY A 210 1.84 -5.15 19.63
C GLY A 210 0.52 -5.79 19.18
N ALA A 211 0.47 -7.12 19.11
CA ALA A 211 -0.71 -7.86 18.68
C ALA A 211 -1.97 -7.52 19.51
N ARG A 212 -3.13 -7.48 18.84
CA ARG A 212 -4.45 -7.25 19.47
C ARG A 212 -4.71 -8.27 20.60
N GLY A 213 -5.22 -7.80 21.74
CA GLY A 213 -5.48 -8.62 22.93
C GLY A 213 -4.24 -9.18 23.64
N SER A 214 -3.02 -8.79 23.23
CA SER A 214 -1.78 -9.23 23.87
C SER A 214 -1.33 -8.27 24.99
N ALA A 215 -0.44 -8.74 25.87
CA ALA A 215 0.16 -7.90 26.92
C ALA A 215 1.01 -6.73 26.36
N ASN A 216 1.34 -6.76 25.07
CA ASN A 216 2.10 -5.72 24.37
C ASN A 216 1.23 -4.92 23.38
N GLU A 217 -0.12 -5.05 23.43
CA GLU A 217 -0.99 -4.29 22.54
C GLU A 217 -0.72 -2.78 22.66
N GLN A 218 -0.75 -2.10 21.51
CA GLN A 218 -0.61 -0.64 21.44
C GLN A 218 -1.79 0.06 22.12
N ASN A 219 -1.58 1.30 22.58
CA ASN A 219 -2.66 2.12 23.13
C ASN A 219 -2.69 3.50 22.45
N PRO A 220 -3.41 3.66 21.32
CA PRO A 220 -3.52 4.93 20.60
C PRO A 220 -4.21 6.06 21.38
N ASP A 221 -4.85 5.78 22.51
CA ASP A 221 -5.44 6.79 23.38
C ASP A 221 -4.36 7.44 24.28
N SER A 222 -3.15 6.88 24.31
CA SER A 222 -1.96 7.42 24.98
C SER A 222 -0.85 7.72 23.96
N PRO A 223 -0.01 8.75 24.18
CA PRO A 223 1.14 8.99 23.33
C PRO A 223 2.10 7.79 23.33
N TYR A 224 2.51 7.33 22.14
CA TYR A 224 3.45 6.23 21.99
C TYR A 224 4.79 6.52 22.69
N ALA A 225 5.20 5.60 23.55
CA ALA A 225 6.48 5.66 24.25
C ALA A 225 7.44 4.58 23.72
N GLY A 226 8.66 5.00 23.34
CA GLY A 226 9.74 4.10 22.97
C GLY A 226 9.95 3.92 21.45
N ARG A 227 10.95 3.09 21.11
CA ARG A 227 11.31 2.71 19.73
C ARG A 227 11.48 1.20 19.67
N PRO A 228 10.67 0.46 18.89
CA PRO A 228 10.88 -0.95 18.59
C PRO A 228 12.31 -1.19 18.10
N ASN A 229 13.04 -2.10 18.75
CA ASN A 229 14.35 -2.54 18.27
C ASN A 229 14.19 -3.73 17.30
N GLN A 230 15.30 -4.29 16.80
CA GLN A 230 15.30 -5.35 15.78
C GLN A 230 14.58 -6.65 16.19
N ASN A 231 14.36 -6.87 17.48
CA ASN A 231 13.63 -8.04 17.98
C ASN A 231 12.12 -7.76 18.21
N ASN A 232 11.69 -6.50 18.20
CA ASN A 232 10.28 -6.11 18.35
C ASN A 232 9.52 -6.11 17.01
N LEU A 233 9.19 -7.28 16.48
CA LEU A 233 8.29 -7.45 15.34
C LEU A 233 7.33 -8.60 15.67
N ASP A 234 6.24 -8.24 16.35
CA ASP A 234 5.39 -9.20 17.05
C ASP A 234 4.47 -9.98 16.10
N THR A 235 4.15 -9.42 14.93
CA THR A 235 3.21 -10.02 13.97
C THR A 235 3.66 -9.89 12.50
N ASN A 236 3.06 -10.71 11.63
CA ASN A 236 3.24 -10.67 10.17
C ASN A 236 2.28 -9.68 9.49
N GLU A 237 1.63 -8.80 10.27
CA GLU A 237 0.59 -7.92 9.77
C GLU A 237 1.23 -6.70 9.09
N ARG A 238 0.78 -6.38 7.87
CA ARG A 238 1.29 -5.26 7.07
C ARG A 238 0.17 -4.37 6.51
N PHE A 239 -1.00 -4.33 7.15
CA PHE A 239 -2.04 -3.37 6.81
C PHE A 239 -1.51 -1.93 6.93
N CYS A 240 -1.98 -1.03 6.07
CA CYS A 240 -1.53 0.36 5.99
C CYS A 240 -0.01 0.51 5.77
N ARG A 241 0.63 -0.48 5.13
CA ARG A 241 2.05 -0.47 4.75
C ARG A 241 2.25 -1.02 3.35
N GLY A 242 3.15 -0.39 2.59
CA GLY A 242 3.65 -0.98 1.35
C GLY A 242 4.89 -0.29 0.79
N VAL A 243 5.52 -0.97 -0.15
CA VAL A 243 6.61 -0.47 -1.00
C VAL A 243 6.25 -0.63 -2.47
N GLN A 244 6.57 0.40 -3.26
CA GLN A 244 6.54 0.36 -4.72
C GLN A 244 7.76 1.10 -5.29
N THR A 245 8.25 0.64 -6.44
CA THR A 245 9.30 1.34 -7.19
C THR A 245 8.66 2.39 -8.10
N THR A 246 9.24 3.60 -8.18
CA THR A 246 8.76 4.67 -9.05
C THR A 246 8.84 4.34 -10.54
N ASP A 247 7.83 4.78 -11.29
CA ASP A 247 7.79 4.69 -12.75
C ASP A 247 8.70 5.75 -13.44
N ALA A 248 8.69 5.78 -14.78
CA ALA A 248 9.42 6.75 -15.59
C ALA A 248 9.09 8.23 -15.28
N ASN A 249 7.93 8.52 -14.67
CA ASN A 249 7.49 9.86 -14.30
C ASN A 249 7.76 10.16 -12.81
N GLY A 250 8.42 9.25 -12.09
CA GLY A 250 8.68 9.33 -10.66
C GLY A 250 7.48 8.92 -9.79
N VAL A 251 6.45 8.29 -10.35
CA VAL A 251 5.15 8.08 -9.69
C VAL A 251 5.04 6.70 -9.05
N VAL A 252 4.42 6.66 -7.86
CA VAL A 252 3.82 5.46 -7.26
C VAL A 252 2.39 5.78 -6.80
N SER A 253 1.51 4.78 -6.78
CA SER A 253 0.10 4.95 -6.39
C SER A 253 -0.32 3.84 -5.44
N PHE A 254 -0.77 4.13 -4.23
CA PHE A 254 -1.23 3.14 -3.25
C PHE A 254 -2.74 3.22 -3.04
N ARG A 255 -3.39 2.07 -2.92
CA ARG A 255 -4.76 1.98 -2.43
C ARG A 255 -4.73 1.63 -0.94
N SER A 256 -5.25 2.52 -0.12
CA SER A 256 -5.25 2.40 1.33
C SER A 256 -6.59 2.83 1.91
N ILE A 257 -6.62 3.10 3.21
CA ILE A 257 -7.66 3.88 3.88
C ILE A 257 -7.07 5.23 4.33
N PHE A 258 -7.92 6.23 4.56
CA PHE A 258 -7.49 7.48 5.19
C PHE A 258 -6.93 7.17 6.60
N PRO A 259 -5.77 7.71 7.00
CA PRO A 259 -5.14 7.38 8.28
C PRO A 259 -5.99 7.80 9.48
N GLY A 260 -6.08 6.93 10.50
CA GLY A 260 -6.73 7.24 11.77
C GLY A 260 -5.79 7.96 12.74
N TRP A 261 -6.35 8.84 13.58
CA TRP A 261 -5.57 9.58 14.57
C TRP A 261 -5.22 8.76 15.83
N TYR A 262 -4.13 9.15 16.49
CA TYR A 262 -3.73 8.68 17.81
C TYR A 262 -3.21 9.85 18.66
N ASN A 263 -3.18 9.68 19.98
CA ASN A 263 -2.92 10.79 20.91
C ASN A 263 -1.49 11.35 20.76
N GLY A 264 -1.38 12.68 20.68
CA GLY A 264 -0.11 13.42 20.70
C GLY A 264 0.57 13.65 19.35
N ARG A 265 -0.06 13.31 18.22
CA ARG A 265 0.45 13.55 16.85
C ARG A 265 -0.70 13.98 15.93
N ASP A 266 -0.40 14.75 14.90
CA ASP A 266 -1.36 15.11 13.85
C ASP A 266 -1.62 13.89 12.92
N VAL A 267 -2.64 13.92 12.07
CA VAL A 267 -2.95 12.84 11.12
C VAL A 267 -1.96 12.87 9.96
N HIS A 268 -1.17 11.80 9.82
CA HIS A 268 -0.04 11.75 8.88
C HIS A 268 0.09 10.39 8.19
N ILE A 269 0.84 10.40 7.09
CA ILE A 269 1.41 9.22 6.45
C ILE A 269 2.92 9.40 6.37
N HIS A 270 3.66 8.42 6.86
CA HIS A 270 5.12 8.42 6.76
C HIS A 270 5.59 8.04 5.35
N PHE A 271 6.74 8.57 4.97
CA PHE A 271 7.40 8.33 3.69
C PHE A 271 8.90 8.11 3.90
N VAL A 272 9.46 7.07 3.29
CA VAL A 272 10.90 7.01 3.00
C VAL A 272 11.12 6.50 1.60
N CYS A 273 12.12 7.05 0.91
CA CYS A 273 12.58 6.54 -0.36
C CYS A 273 14.06 6.17 -0.34
N PHE A 274 14.36 5.08 -1.04
CA PHE A 274 15.69 4.49 -1.17
C PHE A 274 16.03 4.24 -2.63
N LYS A 275 17.32 4.16 -2.96
CA LYS A 275 17.76 3.60 -4.25
C LYS A 275 17.23 2.17 -4.39
N LYS A 276 16.73 1.82 -5.58
CA LYS A 276 16.15 0.49 -5.84
C LYS A 276 17.14 -0.62 -5.50
N GLY A 277 16.72 -1.50 -4.59
CA GLY A 277 17.56 -2.61 -4.12
C GLY A 277 18.43 -2.30 -2.90
N SER A 278 18.14 -1.21 -2.18
CA SER A 278 18.71 -0.95 -0.85
C SER A 278 18.52 -2.15 0.09
N MET A 279 19.53 -2.40 0.93
CA MET A 279 19.50 -3.46 1.94
C MET A 279 18.97 -2.93 3.28
N SER A 280 18.19 -3.75 3.98
CA SER A 280 17.73 -3.40 5.33
C SER A 280 18.91 -3.24 6.30
N ARG A 281 18.85 -2.13 7.06
CA ARG A 281 19.68 -1.85 8.23
C ARG A 281 18.90 -2.05 9.54
N GLY A 282 17.72 -2.68 9.46
CA GLY A 282 16.81 -2.87 10.58
C GLY A 282 16.01 -1.63 10.97
N ARG A 283 15.39 -1.67 12.14
CA ARG A 283 14.58 -0.57 12.73
C ARG A 283 15.43 0.52 13.37
N MET A 284 16.28 1.14 12.55
CA MET A 284 17.03 2.35 12.91
C MET A 284 16.52 3.56 12.09
N ASN A 285 16.86 4.78 12.54
CA ASN A 285 16.70 5.97 11.70
C ASN A 285 17.69 5.86 10.52
N TYR A 286 17.20 5.74 9.29
CA TYR A 286 18.05 5.65 8.10
C TYR A 286 18.67 7.02 7.78
N SER A 287 19.94 6.99 7.41
CA SER A 287 20.68 8.15 6.93
C SER A 287 21.88 7.70 6.10
N GLY A 288 22.07 8.34 4.94
CA GLY A 288 23.17 8.09 4.02
C GLY A 288 23.16 6.71 3.32
N GLY A 289 24.12 6.51 2.42
CA GLY A 289 24.20 5.32 1.57
C GLY A 289 23.12 5.33 0.48
N ASP A 290 22.20 4.37 0.57
CA ASP A 290 21.09 4.22 -0.38
C ASP A 290 19.82 4.97 0.07
N HIS A 291 19.81 5.52 1.28
CA HIS A 291 18.78 6.42 1.76
C HIS A 291 18.80 7.76 1.01
N ILE A 292 17.65 8.12 0.42
CA ILE A 292 17.48 9.35 -0.34
C ILE A 292 16.79 10.40 0.52
N PHE A 293 15.56 10.12 0.97
CA PHE A 293 14.77 11.07 1.76
C PHE A 293 13.79 10.38 2.71
N THR A 294 13.59 10.97 3.90
CA THR A 294 12.53 10.60 4.84
C THR A 294 11.75 11.82 5.31
N THR A 295 10.43 11.68 5.34
CA THR A 295 9.48 12.70 5.82
C THR A 295 8.21 11.99 6.32
N GLN A 296 7.24 12.79 6.76
CA GLN A 296 5.84 12.40 6.79
C GLN A 296 5.02 13.58 6.28
N PHE A 297 3.89 13.29 5.64
CA PHE A 297 2.99 14.31 5.13
C PHE A 297 1.63 14.22 5.81
N TYR A 298 0.99 15.37 5.91
CA TYR A 298 -0.24 15.62 6.65
C TYR A 298 -1.33 16.02 5.65
N PHE A 299 -2.49 16.42 6.16
CA PHE A 299 -3.61 16.87 5.35
C PHE A 299 -4.08 18.26 5.82
N ASP A 300 -4.98 18.89 5.05
CA ASP A 300 -5.65 20.09 5.53
C ASP A 300 -6.48 19.77 6.80
N PRO A 301 -6.35 20.55 7.90
CA PRO A 301 -7.06 20.26 9.14
C PRO A 301 -8.59 20.18 9.01
N ALA A 302 -9.21 21.01 8.16
CA ALA A 302 -10.66 20.98 7.94
C ALA A 302 -11.06 19.78 7.09
N PHE A 303 -10.23 19.37 6.12
CA PHE A 303 -10.43 18.09 5.41
C PHE A 303 -10.35 16.90 6.37
N THR A 304 -9.29 16.82 7.19
CA THR A 304 -9.08 15.78 8.21
C THR A 304 -10.26 15.69 9.17
N ASP A 305 -10.73 16.82 9.69
CA ASP A 305 -11.89 16.93 10.60
C ASP A 305 -13.17 16.47 9.91
N SER A 306 -13.39 16.84 8.64
CA SER A 306 -14.58 16.42 7.87
C SER A 306 -14.65 14.90 7.69
N VAL A 307 -13.54 14.22 7.42
CA VAL A 307 -13.50 12.75 7.32
C VAL A 307 -13.74 12.13 8.70
N HIS A 308 -12.99 12.58 9.70
CA HIS A 308 -13.00 11.97 11.03
C HIS A 308 -14.33 12.16 11.79
N THR A 309 -15.04 13.26 11.59
CA THR A 309 -16.34 13.53 12.26
C THR A 309 -17.55 12.95 11.51
N THR A 310 -17.38 12.59 10.24
CA THR A 310 -18.47 12.07 9.38
C THR A 310 -18.52 10.55 9.35
N TYR A 311 -17.37 9.89 9.14
CA TYR A 311 -17.30 8.46 8.82
C TYR A 311 -16.91 7.60 10.04
N GLU A 312 -17.54 6.43 10.18
CA GLU A 312 -17.09 5.42 11.13
C GLU A 312 -15.92 4.59 10.54
N PRO A 313 -15.03 4.02 11.37
CA PRO A 313 -15.01 4.06 12.84
C PRO A 313 -14.26 5.27 13.42
N TYR A 314 -13.82 6.21 12.58
CA TYR A 314 -13.09 7.43 13.01
C TYR A 314 -13.95 8.28 13.96
N LYS A 315 -15.22 8.46 13.61
CA LYS A 315 -16.18 9.27 14.34
C LYS A 315 -16.36 8.83 15.78
N ALA A 316 -16.46 7.52 16.05
CA ALA A 316 -16.47 6.98 17.41
C ALA A 316 -15.29 7.49 18.27
N ARG A 317 -14.09 7.65 17.70
CA ARG A 317 -12.90 8.18 18.40
C ARG A 317 -12.90 9.71 18.59
N THR A 318 -13.70 10.47 17.84
CA THR A 318 -13.79 11.94 18.01
C THR A 318 -14.60 12.39 19.23
N MET A 319 -15.26 11.45 19.92
CA MET A 319 -16.29 11.72 20.93
C MET A 319 -15.88 11.30 22.36
N GLY A 320 -16.72 11.66 23.34
CA GLY A 320 -16.57 11.25 24.74
C GLY A 320 -15.23 11.67 25.35
N ASN A 321 -14.59 10.75 26.08
CA ASN A 321 -13.33 11.02 26.78
C ASN A 321 -12.15 11.33 25.85
N LEU A 322 -12.24 10.97 24.55
CA LEU A 322 -11.19 11.21 23.57
C LEU A 322 -11.29 12.56 22.87
N ALA A 323 -12.42 13.26 22.96
CA ALA A 323 -12.68 14.50 22.22
C ALA A 323 -11.62 15.59 22.43
N ASN A 324 -11.07 15.72 23.64
CA ASN A 324 -10.00 16.69 23.94
C ASN A 324 -8.65 16.29 23.32
N TYR A 325 -8.33 14.99 23.25
CA TYR A 325 -7.11 14.51 22.61
C TYR A 325 -7.21 14.62 21.08
N TYR A 326 -8.38 14.27 20.53
CA TYR A 326 -8.70 14.47 19.12
C TYR A 326 -8.59 15.94 18.70
N ALA A 327 -9.22 16.85 19.45
CA ALA A 327 -9.13 18.29 19.23
C ALA A 327 -7.71 18.85 19.38
N GLY A 328 -6.81 18.15 20.09
CA GLY A 328 -5.38 18.46 20.14
C GLY A 328 -4.64 17.96 18.89
N ALA A 329 -4.91 16.72 18.47
CA ALA A 329 -4.29 16.09 17.30
C ALA A 329 -4.55 16.89 16.01
N ILE A 330 -5.79 17.29 15.74
CA ILE A 330 -6.16 17.98 14.48
C ILE A 330 -5.80 19.47 14.42
N LYS A 331 -5.41 20.10 15.54
CA LYS A 331 -5.32 21.57 15.63
C LYS A 331 -3.96 22.18 15.35
N ALA A 332 -2.89 21.39 15.39
CA ALA A 332 -1.55 21.93 15.31
C ALA A 332 -0.63 21.00 14.53
N ASP A 333 0.12 21.59 13.60
CA ASP A 333 1.39 21.04 13.17
C ASP A 333 2.22 20.66 14.40
N GLU A 334 2.49 19.36 14.58
CA GLU A 334 3.32 18.86 15.67
C GLU A 334 4.67 19.60 15.76
N ALA A 335 5.25 19.71 16.96
CA ALA A 335 6.52 20.42 17.12
C ALA A 335 7.65 19.71 16.35
N GLY A 336 8.14 20.34 15.27
CA GLY A 336 9.11 19.73 14.34
C GLY A 336 8.50 19.23 13.02
N ASN A 337 7.18 19.35 12.84
CA ASN A 337 6.48 19.15 11.58
C ASN A 337 7.11 20.00 10.46
N SER A 338 7.21 19.43 9.26
CA SER A 338 7.70 20.09 8.04
C SER A 338 6.66 20.99 7.34
N GLY A 339 5.42 21.03 7.83
CA GLY A 339 4.27 21.74 7.26
C GLY A 339 3.66 21.08 6.02
N LEU A 340 4.24 19.95 5.57
CA LEU A 340 3.99 19.35 4.25
C LEU A 340 2.62 18.68 4.19
N ARG A 341 1.66 19.32 3.50
CA ARG A 341 0.30 18.81 3.34
C ARG A 341 0.09 18.25 1.94
N ALA A 342 -0.44 17.03 1.88
CA ALA A 342 -0.95 16.46 0.65
C ALA A 342 -2.24 17.19 0.23
N LYS A 343 -2.42 17.37 -1.07
CA LYS A 343 -3.71 17.78 -1.66
C LYS A 343 -4.65 16.58 -1.52
N ALA A 344 -5.80 16.78 -0.87
CA ALA A 344 -6.81 15.73 -0.73
C ALA A 344 -8.20 16.25 -1.08
N VAL A 345 -9.00 15.43 -1.75
CA VAL A 345 -10.40 15.68 -2.11
C VAL A 345 -11.23 14.41 -1.96
N MET A 346 -12.54 14.55 -1.79
CA MET A 346 -13.48 13.43 -1.85
C MET A 346 -14.00 13.26 -3.29
N GLU A 347 -13.89 12.05 -3.84
CA GLU A 347 -14.60 11.61 -5.04
C GLU A 347 -15.60 10.51 -4.65
N GLY A 348 -16.86 10.91 -4.42
CA GLY A 348 -17.83 10.06 -3.75
C GLY A 348 -17.38 9.76 -2.32
N ASP A 349 -17.28 8.48 -1.97
CA ASP A 349 -16.80 7.99 -0.67
C ASP A 349 -15.30 7.63 -0.66
N ILE A 350 -14.52 8.07 -1.66
CA ILE A 350 -13.08 7.80 -1.78
C ILE A 350 -12.28 9.11 -1.61
N VAL A 351 -11.23 9.10 -0.80
CA VAL A 351 -10.24 10.18 -0.73
C VAL A 351 -9.24 10.03 -1.86
N ILE A 352 -9.12 11.02 -2.75
CA ILE A 352 -8.01 11.12 -3.70
C ILE A 352 -6.95 12.04 -3.11
N ALA A 353 -5.77 11.51 -2.83
CA ALA A 353 -4.65 12.21 -2.18
C ALA A 353 -3.43 12.29 -3.10
N GLN A 354 -2.80 13.46 -3.19
CA GLN A 354 -1.62 13.71 -4.03
C GLN A 354 -0.52 14.50 -3.28
N MET A 355 0.74 14.12 -3.47
CA MET A 355 1.92 14.88 -3.01
C MET A 355 3.09 14.76 -4.00
N GLN A 356 3.84 15.85 -4.20
CA GLN A 356 5.11 15.83 -4.94
C GLN A 356 6.30 16.04 -3.98
N ILE A 357 7.38 15.31 -4.21
CA ILE A 357 8.59 15.35 -3.36
C ILE A 357 9.82 15.45 -4.26
N ALA A 358 10.37 16.65 -4.36
CA ALA A 358 11.58 16.92 -5.10
C ALA A 358 12.81 16.72 -4.20
N VAL A 359 13.67 15.77 -4.58
CA VAL A 359 14.85 15.32 -3.81
C VAL A 359 16.14 15.56 -4.58
N ASN A 360 17.28 15.57 -3.88
CA ASN A 360 18.57 15.33 -4.52
C ASN A 360 18.94 13.84 -4.29
N PRO A 361 19.06 13.01 -5.34
CA PRO A 361 19.34 11.58 -5.20
C PRO A 361 20.80 11.25 -4.80
N THR A 362 21.70 12.24 -4.77
CA THR A 362 23.13 12.06 -4.44
C THR A 362 23.45 12.26 -2.96
#